data_AF-A0A0J9XHS7-F1
#
_entry.id   AF-A0A0J9XHS7-F1
#
_cell.length_a   1.000
_cell.length_b   1.000
_cell.length_c   1.000
_cell.angle_alpha   90.00
_cell.angle_beta   90.00
_cell.angle_gamma   90.00
#
_symmetry.space_group_name_H-M   'P 1'
#
loop_
_entity.id
_entity.type
_entity.pdbx_description
1 polymer ?
#
loop_
_entity_poly.entity_id
_entity_poly.type
_entity_poly.pdbx_seq_one_letter_code
_entity_poly.pdbx_strand_id
1 'polypeptide(L)' 'MSAAWKNAGITFNRYLAIAARTTRNALKDEKKVLAQRRNINEAKSAIWEKGVQSDPVPIGTKKN' A
#
# COMPACT_ATOMS: atom_id res chain seq x y z
N MET A 1 4.50 -22.73 -14.18
CA MET A 1 4.06 -21.34 -14.41
C MET A 1 4.21 -20.55 -13.10
N SER A 2 5.11 -19.57 -13.06
CA SER A 2 5.12 -18.59 -11.95
C SER A 2 4.04 -17.55 -12.21
N ALA A 3 3.33 -17.13 -11.17
CA ALA A 3 2.33 -16.08 -11.31
C ALA A 3 2.96 -14.75 -11.76
N ALA A 4 2.27 -14.00 -12.62
CA ALA A 4 2.80 -12.78 -13.24
C ALA A 4 3.29 -11.73 -12.22
N TRP A 5 2.65 -11.62 -11.06
CA TRP A 5 3.06 -10.70 -9.99
C TRP A 5 4.40 -11.06 -9.36
N LYS A 6 4.74 -12.35 -9.29
CA LYS A 6 6.02 -12.84 -8.76
C LYS A 6 7.17 -12.49 -9.72
N ASN A 7 6.91 -12.56 -11.02
CA ASN A 7 7.88 -12.16 -12.05
C ASN A 7 8.09 -10.63 -12.08
N ALA A 8 7.06 -9.86 -11.71
CA ALA A 8 7.13 -8.40 -11.61
C ALA A 8 7.86 -7.88 -10.35
N GLY A 9 8.42 -8.76 -9.53
CA GLY A 9 9.12 -8.38 -8.29
C GLY A 9 8.20 -7.84 -7.19
N ILE A 10 6.89 -8.03 -7.31
CA ILE A 10 5.91 -7.54 -6.34
C ILE A 10 5.79 -8.58 -5.21
N THR A 11 5.88 -8.11 -3.96
CA THR A 11 5.61 -8.97 -2.80
C THR A 11 4.14 -9.36 -2.74
N PHE A 12 3.84 -10.52 -2.18
CA PHE A 12 2.46 -11.00 -2.06
C PHE A 12 1.53 -10.00 -1.36
N ASN A 13 2.02 -9.33 -0.30
CA ASN A 13 1.29 -8.28 0.40
C ASN A 13 0.90 -7.11 -0.52
N ARG A 14 1.82 -6.71 -1.41
CA ARG A 14 1.55 -5.63 -2.36
C ARG A 14 0.56 -6.05 -3.45
N TYR A 15 0.64 -7.29 -3.92
CA TYR A 15 -0.34 -7.86 -4.85
C TYR A 15 -1.76 -7.83 -4.25
N LEU A 16 -1.93 -8.36 -3.03
CA LEU A 16 -3.23 -8.34 -2.34
C LEU A 16 -3.74 -6.92 -2.10
N ALA A 17 -2.87 -5.98 -1.72
CA ALA A 17 -3.28 -4.60 -1.51
C ALA A 17 -3.81 -3.94 -2.80
N ILE A 18 -3.22 -4.24 -3.95
CA ILE A 18 -3.67 -3.76 -5.26
C ILE A 18 -5.01 -4.40 -5.64
N ALA A 19 -5.12 -5.73 -5.54
CA ALA A 19 -6.35 -6.46 -5.84
C ALA A 19 -7.52 -6.00 -4.95
N ALA A 20 -7.28 -5.81 -3.65
CA ALA A 20 -8.31 -5.31 -2.74
C ALA A 20 -8.75 -3.88 -3.08
N ARG A 21 -7.83 -3.01 -3.54
CA ARG A 21 -8.16 -1.65 -3.98
C ARG A 21 -9.05 -1.67 -5.23
N THR A 22 -8.73 -2.50 -6.22
CA THR A 22 -9.54 -2.62 -7.44
C THR A 22 -10.92 -3.18 -7.13
N THR A 23 -11.02 -4.20 -6.28
CA THR A 23 -12.31 -4.73 -5.84
C THR A 23 -13.15 -3.65 -5.15
N ARG A 24 -12.56 -2.85 -4.25
CA ARG A 24 -13.28 -1.75 -3.57
C ARG A 24 -13.84 -0.70 -4.52
N ASN A 25 -13.12 -0.38 -5.58
CA ASN A 25 -13.55 0.58 -6.57
C ASN A 25 -14.72 0.07 -7.43
N ALA A 26 -14.88 -1.26 -7.53
CA ALA A 26 -15.94 -1.92 -8.28
C ALA A 26 -17.25 -2.13 -7.46
N LEU A 27 -17.28 -1.81 -6.16
CA LEU A 27 -18.53 -1.86 -5.38
C LEU A 27 -19.47 -0.72 -5.76
N LYS A 28 -20.77 -0.95 -5.54
CA LYS A 28 -21.83 0.07 -5.56
C LYS A 28 -21.51 1.19 -4.56
N ASP A 29 -21.93 2.41 -4.88
CA ASP A 29 -21.53 3.63 -4.16
C ASP A 29 -21.85 3.58 -2.66
N GLU A 30 -23.00 3.02 -2.27
CA GLU A 30 -23.41 2.85 -0.87
C GLU A 30 -22.37 2.12 0.00
N LYS A 31 -21.74 1.07 -0.55
CA LYS A 31 -20.74 0.27 0.16
C LYS A 31 -19.32 0.80 -0.08
N LYS A 32 -19.12 1.55 -1.16
CA LYS A 32 -17.84 2.13 -1.55
C LYS A 32 -17.37 3.20 -0.57
N VAL A 33 -18.27 4.06 -0.06
CA VAL A 33 -17.93 5.14 0.88
C VAL A 33 -17.21 4.60 2.12
N LEU A 34 -17.76 3.56 2.76
CA LEU A 34 -17.14 2.93 3.93
C LEU A 34 -15.83 2.20 3.57
N ALA A 35 -15.76 1.58 2.40
CA ALA A 35 -14.61 0.83 1.96
C ALA A 35 -13.41 1.73 1.56
N GLN A 36 -13.66 2.93 1.05
CA GLN A 36 -12.63 3.88 0.61
C GLN A 36 -11.71 4.35 1.75
N ARG A 37 -12.22 4.44 2.98
CA ARG A 37 -11.43 4.81 4.16
C ARG A 37 -10.22 3.90 4.38
N ARG A 38 -10.29 2.62 3.95
CA ARG A 38 -9.19 1.64 4.07
C ARG A 38 -8.05 1.85 3.07
N ASN A 39 -8.21 2.75 2.09
CA ASN A 39 -7.17 3.04 1.09
C ASN A 39 -6.25 4.20 1.50
N ILE A 40 -6.57 4.90 2.58
CA ILE A 40 -5.81 6.05 3.09
C ILE A 40 -4.88 5.55 4.21
N ASN A 41 -3.59 5.87 4.10
CA ASN A 41 -2.58 5.66 5.14
C ASN A 41 -1.69 6.90 5.19
N GLU A 42 -1.61 7.54 6.34
CA GLU A 42 -0.80 8.76 6.57
C GLU A 42 0.40 8.50 7.50
N ALA A 43 0.66 7.23 7.80
CA ALA A 43 1.76 6.84 8.67
C ALA A 43 3.10 7.32 8.09
N LYS A 44 4.03 7.73 8.97
CA LYS A 44 5.40 8.09 8.60
C LYS A 44 6.36 7.03 9.13
N SER A 45 7.29 6.58 8.29
CA SER A 45 8.37 5.68 8.67
C SER A 45 9.66 6.47 8.84
N ALA A 46 10.36 6.25 9.96
CA ALA A 46 11.74 6.70 10.15
C ALA A 46 12.63 5.46 10.24
N ILE A 47 13.76 5.47 9.55
CA ILE A 47 14.77 4.42 9.66
C ILE A 47 15.68 4.79 10.82
N TRP A 48 15.95 3.83 11.69
CA TRP A 48 16.90 4.01 12.78
C TRP A 48 18.21 3.36 12.37
N GLU A 49 19.26 4.17 12.20
CA GLU A 49 20.60 3.68 11.90
C GLU A 49 21.58 4.20 12.95
N LYS A 50 22.41 3.31 13.49
CA LYS A 50 23.47 3.64 14.47
C LYS A 50 22.95 4.44 15.69
N GLY A 51 21.71 4.19 16.12
CA GLY A 51 21.11 4.81 17.30
C GLY A 51 20.55 6.22 17.09
N VAL A 52 20.58 6.76 15.87
CA VAL A 52 19.97 8.06 15.54
C VAL A 52 18.78 7.84 14.61
N GLN A 53 17.68 8.53 14.91
CA GLN A 53 16.47 8.49 14.11
C GLN A 53 16.64 9.35 12.84
N SER A 54 16.38 8.79 11.66
CA SER A 54 16.33 9.54 10.41
C SER A 54 15.11 10.45 10.33
N ASP A 55 15.12 11.41 9.40
CA ASP A 55 13.94 12.22 9.12
C ASP A 55 12.72 11.33 8.76
N PRO A 56 11.54 11.60 9.34
CA PRO A 56 10.35 10.78 9.13
C PRO A 56 9.80 10.97 7.71
N VAL A 57 9.82 9.90 6.92
CA VAL A 57 9.30 9.88 5.55
C VAL A 57 7.86 9.37 5.54
N PRO A 58 6.90 10.06 4.89
CA PRO A 58 5.54 9.56 4.74
C PRO A 58 5.47 8.23 3.98
N ILE A 59 4.74 7.25 4.53
CA ILE A 59 4.42 5.96 3.91
C ILE A 59 3.30 6.20 2.89
N GLY A 60 3.67 6.77 1.74
CA GLY A 60 2.72 7.10 0.68
C GLY A 60 3.33 7.88 -0.48
N THR A 61 4.39 8.64 -0.21
CA THR A 61 5.24 9.24 -1.23
C THR A 61 6.11 8.16 -1.86
N LYS A 62 5.80 7.77 -3.10
CA LYS A 62 6.75 7.05 -3.95
C LYS A 62 8.03 7.89 -4.00
N LYS A 63 9.12 7.43 -3.37
CA LYS A 63 10.46 7.79 -3.82
C LYS A 63 10.60 7.21 -5.22
N ASN A 64 10.61 8.08 -6.22
CA ASN A 64 11.15 7.75 -7.54
C ASN A 64 12.65 7.53 -7.39
#